data_AF-A0A401RJ50-F1
#
_entry.id   AF-A0A401RJ50-F1
#
_cell.length_a   1.000
_cell.length_b   1.000
_cell.length_c   1.000
_cell.angle_alpha   90.00
_cell.angle_beta   90.00
_cell.angle_gamma   90.00
#
_symmetry.space_group_name_H-M   'P 1'
#
loop_
_entity.id
_entity.type
_entity.pdbx_description
1 polymer ?
#
loop_
_entity_poly.entity_id
_entity_poly.type
_entity_poly.pdbx_seq_one_letter_code
_entity_poly.pdbx_strand_id
1 'polypeptide(L)'
;MEPLTAVGDPEPDDHLSRVKALTAKLNLQTRRPSFAEWQQKLESEPWKSGESWQVESGPGSDSNITLSQGVSSNNDISLTSICGFANIGEALEWLRKELREMQSSDHQLARKLICLRREIHRLKVEQICHQHKEMLDDVTYGLEECEEESDLLLDIPLKAVFSLSTPLKHIGVTKMNINSRRFSLS
;
A
#
# COMPACT_ATOMS: atom_id res chain seq x y z
N MET A 1 0.87 51.20 -24.75
CA MET A 1 0.87 50.92 -23.30
C MET A 1 -0.21 49.88 -23.09
N GLU A 2 0.15 48.60 -23.18
CA GLU A 2 -0.79 47.49 -22.99
C GLU A 2 -0.97 47.22 -21.49
N PRO A 3 -2.20 46.98 -21.01
CA PRO A 3 -2.39 46.55 -19.64
C PRO A 3 -2.25 45.02 -19.55
N LEU A 4 -1.40 44.64 -18.58
CA LEU A 4 -1.03 43.29 -18.20
C LEU A 4 -2.23 42.38 -17.95
N THR A 5 -2.15 41.17 -18.50
CA THR A 5 -2.95 40.01 -18.14
C THR A 5 -2.81 39.73 -16.65
N ALA A 6 -3.90 39.91 -15.90
CA ALA A 6 -4.06 39.33 -14.58
C ALA A 6 -4.13 37.81 -14.74
N VAL A 7 -3.01 37.14 -14.43
CA VAL A 7 -3.00 35.69 -14.20
C VAL A 7 -3.75 35.48 -12.90
N GLY A 8 -5.06 35.23 -13.02
CA GLY A 8 -5.85 34.64 -11.94
C GLY A 8 -5.31 33.25 -11.68
N ASP A 9 -4.76 33.06 -10.49
CA ASP A 9 -4.44 31.75 -9.94
C ASP A 9 -5.73 30.89 -10.01
N PRO A 10 -5.72 29.70 -10.65
CA PRO A 10 -6.92 28.90 -10.76
C PRO A 10 -7.32 28.43 -9.36
N GLU A 11 -8.48 28.90 -8.91
CA GLU A 11 -9.18 28.38 -7.73
C GLU A 11 -9.10 26.84 -7.70
N PRO A 12 -8.77 26.22 -6.55
CA PRO A 12 -8.65 24.76 -6.44
C PRO A 12 -9.89 23.99 -6.92
N ASP A 13 -11.06 24.64 -6.91
CA ASP A 13 -12.32 24.12 -7.44
C ASP A 13 -12.28 23.87 -8.96
N ASP A 14 -11.54 24.68 -9.73
CA ASP A 14 -11.42 24.52 -11.18
C ASP A 14 -10.55 23.31 -11.55
N HIS A 15 -9.49 23.08 -10.78
CA HIS A 15 -8.60 21.94 -11.01
C HIS A 15 -9.31 20.61 -10.71
N LEU A 16 -10.02 20.53 -9.58
CA LEU A 16 -10.78 19.33 -9.22
C LEU A 16 -11.90 19.04 -10.24
N SER A 17 -12.58 20.08 -10.71
CA SER A 17 -13.62 19.95 -11.74
C SER A 17 -13.05 19.43 -13.07
N ARG A 18 -11.87 19.91 -13.47
CA ARG A 18 -11.16 19.44 -14.67
C ARG A 18 -10.74 17.96 -14.56
N VAL A 19 -10.26 17.54 -13.40
CA VAL A 19 -9.90 16.13 -13.13
C VAL A 19 -11.14 15.24 -13.14
N LYS A 20 -12.25 15.67 -12.52
CA LYS A 20 -13.54 14.95 -12.57
C LYS A 20 -14.04 14.79 -14.00
N ALA A 21 -13.99 15.85 -14.80
CA ALA A 21 -14.41 15.84 -16.20
C ALA A 21 -13.53 14.91 -17.06
N LEU A 22 -12.20 14.96 -16.88
CA LEU A 22 -11.27 14.07 -17.57
C LEU A 22 -11.54 12.60 -17.21
N THR A 23 -11.74 12.32 -15.93
CA THR A 23 -12.03 10.98 -15.42
C THR A 23 -13.33 10.43 -15.99
N ALA A 24 -14.40 11.23 -16.02
CA ALA A 24 -15.68 10.86 -16.62
C ALA A 24 -15.53 10.63 -18.14
N LYS A 25 -14.79 11.50 -18.83
CA LYS A 25 -14.51 11.36 -20.27
C LYS A 25 -13.74 10.09 -20.60
N LEU A 26 -12.84 9.67 -19.71
CA LEU A 26 -12.06 8.44 -19.85
C LEU A 26 -12.77 7.20 -19.27
N ASN A 27 -14.00 7.37 -18.76
CA ASN A 27 -14.84 6.33 -18.17
C ASN A 27 -14.10 5.49 -17.11
N LEU A 28 -13.22 6.14 -16.35
CA LEU A 28 -12.41 5.47 -15.34
C LEU A 28 -13.30 5.20 -14.11
N GLN A 29 -13.43 3.92 -13.74
CA GLN A 29 -14.05 3.52 -12.48
C GLN A 29 -13.12 3.91 -11.32
N THR A 30 -13.19 5.17 -10.89
CA THR A 30 -12.36 5.70 -9.78
C THR A 30 -12.88 5.30 -8.41
N ARG A 31 -14.04 4.64 -8.34
CA ARG A 31 -14.62 4.11 -7.11
C ARG A 31 -14.63 2.60 -7.11
N ARG A 32 -14.27 2.02 -5.97
CA ARG A 32 -14.37 0.58 -5.72
C ARG A 32 -15.85 0.17 -5.84
N PRO A 33 -16.17 -0.99 -6.45
CA PRO A 33 -17.56 -1.47 -6.56
C PRO A 33 -18.30 -1.49 -5.22
N SER A 34 -17.59 -1.89 -4.16
CA SER A 34 -18.12 -1.88 -2.78
C SER A 34 -18.52 -0.49 -2.27
N PHE A 35 -17.88 0.58 -2.77
CA PHE A 35 -18.26 1.94 -2.42
C PHE A 35 -19.56 2.35 -3.14
N ALA A 36 -19.73 1.94 -4.40
CA ALA A 36 -20.97 2.22 -5.14
C ALA A 36 -22.17 1.49 -4.52
N GLU A 37 -21.99 0.22 -4.12
CA GLU A 37 -23.01 -0.56 -3.40
C GLU A 37 -23.37 0.09 -2.06
N TRP A 38 -22.37 0.54 -1.29
CA TRP A 38 -22.61 1.28 -0.05
C TRP A 38 -23.34 2.60 -0.29
N GLN A 39 -22.96 3.37 -1.31
CA GLN A 39 -23.65 4.61 -1.65
C GLN A 39 -25.11 4.35 -2.04
N GLN A 40 -25.37 3.33 -2.86
CA GLN A 40 -26.72 2.94 -3.23
C GLN A 40 -27.54 2.54 -2.00
N LYS A 41 -26.93 1.82 -1.04
CA LYS A 41 -27.57 1.46 0.23
C LYS A 41 -27.92 2.69 1.05
N LEU A 42 -27.03 3.68 1.15
CA LEU A 42 -27.32 4.95 1.83
C LEU A 42 -28.43 5.75 1.16
N GLU A 43 -28.47 5.75 -0.18
CA GLU A 43 -29.51 6.43 -0.95
C GLU A 43 -30.87 5.73 -0.83
N SER A 44 -30.89 4.42 -0.55
CA SER A 44 -32.11 3.63 -0.35
C SER A 44 -32.71 3.69 1.06
N GLU A 45 -31.96 4.21 2.03
CA GLU A 45 -32.42 4.29 3.43
C GLU A 45 -33.41 5.47 3.62
N PRO A 46 -34.44 5.33 4.47
CA PRO A 46 -35.61 6.21 4.55
C PRO A 46 -35.35 7.62 5.10
N TRP A 47 -34.23 7.82 5.80
CA TRP A 47 -33.76 9.12 6.34
C TRP A 47 -33.54 10.23 5.30
N LYS A 48 -33.32 9.91 4.01
CA LYS A 48 -33.26 10.92 2.92
C LYS A 48 -34.61 11.33 2.35
N SER A 49 -35.70 10.66 2.72
CA SER A 49 -37.04 10.96 2.19
C SER A 49 -37.72 12.14 2.89
N GLY A 50 -37.12 12.67 3.95
CA GLY A 50 -37.56 13.89 4.64
C GLY A 50 -36.69 15.07 4.25
N GLU A 51 -37.27 16.01 3.51
CA GLU A 51 -36.82 17.41 3.39
C GLU A 51 -35.53 17.64 2.59
N SER A 52 -35.68 17.67 1.27
CA SER A 52 -34.92 18.59 0.43
C SER A 52 -35.17 20.01 0.94
N TRP A 53 -34.29 20.53 1.80
CA TRP A 53 -34.26 21.93 2.20
C TRP A 53 -33.97 22.81 0.97
N GLN A 54 -35.02 23.11 0.19
CA GLN A 54 -35.05 24.29 -0.65
C GLN A 54 -35.05 25.49 0.30
N VAL A 55 -33.86 26.06 0.53
CA VAL A 55 -33.73 27.42 1.06
C VAL A 55 -34.17 28.37 -0.04
N GLU A 56 -35.48 28.59 -0.14
CA GLU A 56 -36.05 29.75 -0.83
C GLU A 56 -35.77 30.96 0.08
N SER A 57 -34.79 31.76 -0.32
CA SER A 57 -34.50 33.05 0.30
C SER A 57 -35.63 34.04 -0.02
N GLY A 58 -36.42 34.42 0.98
CA GLY A 58 -37.42 35.49 0.89
C GLY A 58 -37.23 36.53 2.01
N PRO A 59 -37.21 37.85 1.72
CA PRO A 59 -36.82 38.86 2.69
C PRO A 59 -38.01 39.43 3.49
N GLY A 60 -37.79 39.59 4.80
CA GLY A 60 -38.33 40.69 5.62
C GLY A 60 -39.80 40.62 6.05
N SER A 61 -40.02 40.55 7.37
CA SER A 61 -40.84 41.54 8.09
C SER A 61 -40.86 41.21 9.59
N ASP A 62 -40.53 42.21 10.40
CA ASP A 62 -40.44 42.17 11.85
C ASP A 62 -41.80 41.88 12.52
N SER A 63 -41.82 41.08 13.59
CA SER A 63 -42.89 41.13 14.61
C SER A 63 -42.47 40.48 15.94
N ASN A 64 -42.10 41.33 16.90
CA ASN A 64 -42.44 41.29 18.33
C ASN A 64 -42.75 39.93 19.01
N ILE A 65 -41.74 39.38 19.69
CA ILE A 65 -41.87 38.31 20.68
C ILE A 65 -42.58 38.86 21.93
N THR A 66 -43.87 38.54 22.11
CA THR A 66 -44.61 38.78 23.36
C THR A 66 -44.77 37.46 24.09
N LEU A 67 -44.10 37.31 25.24
CA LEU A 67 -44.35 36.21 26.17
C LEU A 67 -45.76 36.35 26.77
N SER A 68 -46.66 35.43 26.44
CA SER A 68 -47.87 35.19 27.22
C SER A 68 -48.17 33.70 27.31
N GLN A 69 -48.31 33.26 28.55
CA GLN A 69 -48.61 31.92 29.01
C GLN A 69 -50.10 31.62 28.79
N GLY A 70 -50.42 30.50 28.11
CA GLY A 70 -51.82 30.10 27.94
C GLY A 70 -52.08 28.98 26.93
N VAL A 71 -51.93 27.74 27.40
CA VAL A 71 -52.73 26.52 27.08
C VAL A 71 -53.27 26.31 25.65
N SER A 72 -52.78 25.22 25.05
CA SER A 72 -53.38 24.39 23.99
C SER A 72 -53.56 24.98 22.60
N SER A 73 -52.66 24.62 21.68
CA SER A 73 -53.01 24.24 20.30
C SER A 73 -51.88 23.45 19.64
N ASN A 74 -52.15 22.15 19.48
CA ASN A 74 -51.52 21.15 18.62
C ASN A 74 -50.66 21.71 17.47
N ASN A 75 -49.35 21.84 17.65
CA ASN A 75 -48.42 21.91 16.50
C ASN A 75 -46.96 21.49 16.80
N ASP A 76 -46.71 20.74 17.87
CA ASP A 76 -45.35 20.29 18.24
C ASP A 76 -44.97 18.89 17.73
N ILE A 77 -45.69 18.37 16.72
CA ILE A 77 -45.42 17.00 16.21
C ILE A 77 -44.35 17.01 15.12
N SER A 78 -44.12 18.13 14.42
CA SER A 78 -43.13 18.19 13.33
C SER A 78 -41.66 18.29 13.77
N LEU A 79 -41.36 18.58 15.05
CA LEU A 79 -39.99 18.57 15.58
C LEU A 79 -39.54 17.20 16.12
N THR A 80 -40.46 16.24 16.25
CA THR A 80 -40.16 14.93 16.85
C THR A 80 -39.63 13.91 15.83
N SER A 81 -39.97 14.08 14.56
CA SER A 81 -39.56 13.24 13.43
C SER A 81 -38.21 13.69 12.89
N ILE A 82 -37.14 13.52 13.66
CA ILE A 82 -35.78 13.84 13.20
C ILE A 82 -35.34 12.74 12.23
N CYS A 83 -35.19 13.08 10.94
CA CYS A 83 -34.52 12.24 9.96
C CYS A 83 -35.15 10.83 9.79
N GLY A 84 -36.48 10.73 9.80
CA GLY A 84 -37.21 9.46 9.64
C GLY A 84 -37.26 8.58 10.91
N PHE A 85 -36.72 9.05 12.03
CA PHE A 85 -36.86 8.42 13.35
C PHE A 85 -37.99 9.09 14.14
N ALA A 86 -38.73 8.32 14.93
CA ALA A 86 -39.89 8.84 15.68
C ALA A 86 -39.46 9.73 16.87
N ASN A 87 -38.21 9.60 17.32
CA ASN A 87 -37.64 10.42 18.38
C ASN A 87 -36.10 10.47 18.30
N ILE A 88 -35.49 11.48 18.91
CA ILE A 88 -34.02 11.63 18.98
C ILE A 88 -33.32 10.44 19.67
N GLY A 89 -33.97 9.82 20.66
CA GLY A 89 -33.42 8.68 21.38
C GLY A 89 -33.24 7.46 20.48
N GLU A 90 -34.20 7.20 19.59
CA GLU A 90 -34.19 6.14 18.60
C GLU A 90 -33.07 6.35 17.57
N ALA A 91 -32.92 7.57 17.06
CA ALA A 91 -31.81 7.92 16.16
C ALA A 91 -30.44 7.71 16.83
N LEU A 92 -30.29 8.11 18.10
CA LEU A 92 -29.05 7.92 18.85
C LEU A 92 -28.78 6.44 19.16
N GLU A 93 -29.80 5.65 19.47
CA GLU A 93 -29.64 4.22 19.72
C GLU A 93 -29.27 3.47 18.44
N TRP A 94 -29.88 3.83 17.32
CA TRP A 94 -29.49 3.33 16.00
C TRP A 94 -28.01 3.66 15.71
N LEU A 95 -27.60 4.91 15.89
CA LEU A 95 -26.20 5.32 15.65
C LEU A 95 -25.23 4.55 16.55
N ARG A 96 -25.57 4.35 17.83
CA ARG A 96 -24.74 3.53 18.74
C ARG A 96 -24.66 2.08 18.30
N LYS A 97 -25.75 1.50 17.79
CA LYS A 97 -25.75 0.14 17.25
C LYS A 97 -24.87 0.04 16.01
N GLU A 98 -25.04 0.94 15.06
CA GLU A 98 -24.26 0.99 13.81
C GLU A 98 -22.77 1.17 14.11
N LEU A 99 -22.41 2.07 15.03
CA LEU A 99 -21.02 2.30 15.40
C LEU A 99 -20.38 1.06 16.06
N ARG A 100 -21.14 0.31 16.87
CA ARG A 100 -20.68 -0.97 17.44
C ARG A 100 -20.48 -2.03 16.36
N GLU A 101 -21.35 -2.09 15.37
CA GLU A 101 -21.24 -3.03 14.25
C GLU A 101 -20.03 -2.72 13.36
N MET A 102 -19.81 -1.44 13.04
CA MET A 102 -18.63 -0.97 12.32
C MET A 102 -17.35 -1.25 13.11
N GLN A 103 -17.35 -0.97 14.42
CA GLN A 103 -16.21 -1.28 15.30
C GLN A 103 -15.91 -2.78 15.33
N SER A 104 -16.93 -3.64 15.41
CA SER A 104 -16.77 -5.10 15.38
C SER A 104 -16.13 -5.57 14.05
N SER A 105 -16.63 -5.03 12.94
CA SER A 105 -16.10 -5.32 11.59
C SER A 105 -14.63 -4.92 11.46
N ASP A 106 -14.26 -3.73 11.93
CA ASP A 106 -12.88 -3.25 11.93
C ASP A 106 -11.96 -4.11 12.81
N HIS A 107 -12.42 -4.52 13.99
CA HIS A 107 -11.67 -5.43 14.85
C HIS A 107 -11.41 -6.78 14.18
N GLN A 108 -12.42 -7.33 13.49
CA GLN A 108 -12.26 -8.57 12.73
C GLN A 108 -11.29 -8.40 11.56
N LEU A 109 -11.39 -7.31 10.81
CA LEU A 109 -10.49 -7.02 9.70
C LEU A 109 -9.04 -6.84 10.18
N ALA A 110 -8.83 -6.08 11.25
CA ALA A 110 -7.50 -5.88 11.83
C ALA A 110 -6.86 -7.21 12.25
N ARG A 111 -7.64 -8.12 12.87
CA ARG A 111 -7.17 -9.47 13.21
C ARG A 111 -6.75 -10.26 11.96
N LYS A 112 -7.57 -10.26 10.91
CA LYS A 112 -7.24 -10.92 9.63
C LYS A 112 -5.95 -10.35 9.03
N LEU A 113 -5.78 -9.03 9.02
CA LEU A 113 -4.58 -8.37 8.50
C LEU A 113 -3.33 -8.71 9.31
N ILE A 114 -3.42 -8.77 10.64
CA ILE A 114 -2.31 -9.18 11.52
C ILE A 114 -1.91 -10.64 11.21
N CYS A 115 -2.88 -11.54 11.07
CA CYS A 115 -2.62 -12.93 10.69
C CYS A 115 -1.93 -13.04 9.32
N LEU A 116 -2.46 -12.35 8.31
CA LEU A 116 -1.87 -12.34 6.97
C LEU A 116 -0.45 -11.78 6.96
N ARG A 117 -0.20 -10.69 7.70
CA ARG A 117 1.15 -10.12 7.83
C ARG A 117 2.13 -11.11 8.41
N ARG A 118 1.74 -11.86 9.45
CA ARG A 118 2.58 -12.90 10.05
C ARG A 118 2.87 -14.02 9.06
N GLU A 119 1.87 -14.45 8.31
CA GLU A 119 2.01 -15.54 7.34
C GLU A 119 2.90 -15.15 6.16
N ILE A 120 2.71 -13.95 5.61
CA ILE A 120 3.59 -13.40 4.58
C ILE A 120 5.03 -13.35 5.07
N HIS A 121 5.26 -12.91 6.31
CA HIS A 121 6.60 -12.86 6.86
C HIS A 121 7.22 -14.25 6.99
N ARG A 122 6.47 -15.25 7.50
CA ARG A 122 6.89 -16.65 7.58
C ARG A 122 7.30 -17.18 6.21
N LEU A 123 6.44 -17.03 5.20
CA LEU A 123 6.70 -17.48 3.84
C LEU A 123 7.91 -16.79 3.21
N LYS A 124 8.11 -15.49 3.46
CA LYS A 124 9.29 -14.77 2.96
C LYS A 124 10.59 -15.29 3.60
N VAL A 125 10.58 -15.61 4.89
CA VAL A 125 11.74 -16.21 5.55
C VAL A 125 12.01 -17.59 4.96
N GLU A 126 10.99 -18.44 4.82
CA GLU A 126 11.12 -19.76 4.21
C GLU A 126 11.68 -19.70 2.78
N GLN A 127 11.18 -18.76 1.96
CA GLN A 127 11.67 -18.55 0.60
C GLN A 127 13.15 -18.15 0.57
N ILE A 128 13.58 -17.21 1.41
CA ILE A 128 14.99 -16.79 1.48
C ILE A 128 15.87 -17.93 1.96
N CYS A 129 15.43 -18.70 2.96
CA CYS A 129 16.16 -19.88 3.43
C CYS A 129 16.32 -20.92 2.32
N HIS A 130 15.26 -21.17 1.54
CA HIS A 130 15.32 -22.09 0.42
C HIS A 130 16.27 -21.61 -0.69
N GLN A 131 16.19 -20.34 -1.07
CA GLN A 131 17.10 -19.75 -2.06
C GLN A 131 18.58 -19.82 -1.59
N HIS A 132 18.84 -19.59 -0.31
CA HIS A 132 20.19 -19.73 0.23
C HIS A 132 20.66 -21.19 0.22
N LYS A 133 19.78 -22.15 0.53
CA LYS A 133 20.08 -23.58 0.42
C LYS A 133 20.49 -23.95 -1.01
N GLU A 134 19.72 -23.51 -2.00
CA GLU A 134 20.00 -23.75 -3.43
C GLU A 134 21.36 -23.18 -3.84
N MET A 135 21.67 -21.94 -3.44
CA MET A 135 22.99 -21.34 -3.69
C MET A 135 24.14 -22.13 -3.05
N LEU A 136 23.96 -22.63 -1.83
CA LEU A 136 24.97 -23.47 -1.18
C LEU A 136 25.12 -24.82 -1.90
N ASP A 137 24.02 -25.40 -2.35
CA ASP A 137 24.02 -26.68 -3.06
C ASP A 137 24.70 -26.52 -4.44
N ASP A 138 24.49 -25.41 -5.16
CA ASP A 138 25.19 -25.09 -6.42
C ASP A 138 26.72 -24.99 -6.24
N VAL A 139 27.16 -24.29 -5.19
CA VAL A 139 28.60 -24.19 -4.85
C VAL A 139 29.16 -25.55 -4.45
N THR A 140 28.39 -26.34 -3.71
CA THR A 140 28.79 -27.70 -3.28
C THR A 140 28.97 -28.60 -4.49
N TYR A 141 28.01 -28.61 -5.41
CA TYR A 141 28.07 -29.37 -6.65
C TYR A 141 29.26 -28.97 -7.53
N GLY A 142 29.52 -27.66 -7.68
CA GLY A 142 30.69 -27.19 -8.43
C GLY A 142 32.05 -27.56 -7.78
N LEU A 143 32.10 -27.72 -6.46
CA LEU A 143 33.28 -28.22 -5.76
C LEU A 143 33.47 -29.73 -5.97
N GLU A 144 32.39 -30.51 -5.94
CA GLU A 144 32.41 -31.96 -6.21
C GLU A 144 32.92 -32.23 -7.63
N GLU A 145 32.46 -31.49 -8.65
CA GLU A 145 33.00 -31.59 -10.02
C GLU A 145 34.52 -31.35 -10.07
N CYS A 146 35.00 -30.30 -9.39
CA CYS A 146 36.44 -29.99 -9.30
C CYS A 146 37.25 -31.03 -8.53
N GLU A 147 36.66 -31.69 -7.52
CA GLU A 147 37.28 -32.78 -6.78
C GLU A 147 37.38 -34.03 -7.66
N GLU A 148 36.33 -34.40 -8.40
CA GLU A 148 36.34 -35.52 -9.35
C GLU A 148 37.35 -35.30 -10.50
N GLU A 149 37.45 -34.07 -11.01
CA GLU A 149 38.46 -33.69 -12.02
C GLU A 149 39.88 -33.72 -11.43
N SER A 150 40.02 -33.36 -10.15
CA SER A 150 41.28 -33.51 -9.43
C SER A 150 41.61 -34.98 -9.20
N ASP A 151 40.65 -35.85 -8.87
CA ASP A 151 40.85 -37.29 -8.69
C ASP A 151 41.30 -37.97 -9.99
N LEU A 152 40.72 -37.59 -11.13
CA LEU A 152 41.20 -38.01 -12.46
C LEU A 152 42.61 -37.49 -12.78
N LEU A 153 43.00 -36.33 -12.24
CA LEU A 153 44.37 -35.79 -12.32
C LEU A 153 45.30 -36.34 -11.23
N LEU A 154 44.78 -36.92 -10.15
CA LEU A 154 45.55 -37.56 -9.06
C LEU A 154 46.02 -38.96 -9.46
N ASP A 155 45.44 -39.54 -10.52
CA ASP A 155 46.00 -40.69 -11.25
C ASP A 155 47.20 -40.31 -12.14
N ILE A 156 47.42 -39.01 -12.39
CA ILE A 156 48.72 -38.56 -12.89
C ILE A 156 49.65 -38.60 -11.68
N PRO A 157 50.72 -39.41 -11.73
CA PRO A 157 51.59 -39.53 -10.59
C PRO A 157 52.10 -38.12 -10.22
N LEU A 158 51.91 -37.64 -8.99
CA LEU A 158 52.34 -36.30 -8.54
C LEU A 158 53.78 -35.94 -8.95
N LYS A 159 54.62 -36.96 -9.19
CA LYS A 159 55.96 -36.89 -9.82
C LYS A 159 56.00 -36.28 -11.24
N ALA A 160 54.89 -36.16 -11.96
CA ALA A 160 54.79 -35.51 -13.27
C ALA A 160 54.42 -34.01 -13.17
N VAL A 161 53.63 -33.60 -12.18
CA VAL A 161 53.29 -32.17 -11.96
C VAL A 161 54.50 -31.38 -11.44
N PHE A 162 55.37 -32.00 -10.65
CA PHE A 162 56.66 -31.41 -10.24
C PHE A 162 57.75 -31.52 -11.31
N SER A 163 57.47 -32.08 -12.49
CA SER A 163 58.42 -32.07 -13.61
C SER A 163 58.53 -30.71 -14.30
N LEU A 164 57.81 -29.66 -13.85
CA LEU A 164 58.02 -28.25 -14.23
C LEU A 164 59.47 -27.73 -13.99
N SER A 165 60.37 -28.55 -13.47
CA SER A 165 61.81 -28.32 -13.60
C SER A 165 62.34 -28.41 -15.05
N THR A 166 61.57 -28.88 -16.03
CA THR A 166 61.97 -28.93 -17.45
C THR A 166 61.71 -27.65 -18.26
N PRO A 167 60.59 -26.90 -18.13
CA PRO A 167 60.40 -25.66 -18.91
C PRO A 167 61.44 -24.57 -18.62
N LEU A 168 61.95 -24.49 -17.38
CA LEU A 168 62.90 -23.45 -16.96
C LEU A 168 64.36 -23.74 -17.35
N LYS A 169 64.70 -25.00 -17.68
CA LYS A 169 66.06 -25.37 -18.13
C LYS A 169 66.41 -24.76 -19.48
N HIS A 170 65.44 -24.60 -20.36
CA HIS A 170 65.66 -24.02 -21.70
C HIS A 170 65.93 -22.51 -21.66
N ILE A 171 65.63 -21.86 -20.52
CA ILE A 171 65.88 -20.44 -20.25
C ILE A 171 67.06 -20.29 -19.25
N GLY A 172 67.73 -21.38 -18.88
CA GLY A 172 68.89 -21.38 -17.98
C GLY A 172 68.56 -21.16 -16.49
N VAL A 173 67.29 -21.24 -16.10
CA VAL A 173 66.87 -21.00 -14.71
C VAL A 173 66.87 -22.32 -13.94
N THR A 174 67.67 -22.37 -12.86
CA THR A 174 67.76 -23.52 -11.95
C THR A 174 67.09 -23.20 -10.61
N LYS A 175 66.75 -24.24 -9.82
CA LYS A 175 66.20 -24.07 -8.45
C LYS A 175 67.05 -23.17 -7.54
N MET A 176 68.35 -23.09 -7.80
CA MET A 176 69.29 -22.22 -7.08
C MET A 176 69.09 -20.73 -7.42
N ASN A 177 68.66 -20.42 -8.64
CA ASN A 177 68.48 -19.07 -9.14
C ASN A 177 67.21 -18.41 -8.54
N ILE A 178 66.16 -19.21 -8.32
CA ILE A 178 64.88 -18.75 -7.76
C ILE A 178 65.00 -18.50 -6.24
N ASN A 179 65.77 -19.34 -5.53
CA ASN A 179 65.94 -19.23 -4.08
C ASN A 179 66.84 -18.07 -3.64
N SER A 180 67.63 -17.47 -4.53
CA SER A 180 68.56 -16.39 -4.17
C SER A 180 67.96 -14.98 -4.27
N ARG A 181 66.72 -14.80 -4.78
CA ARG A 181 66.03 -13.50 -4.92
C ARG A 181 66.96 -12.33 -5.30
N ARG A 182 67.80 -12.50 -6.32
CA ARG A 182 68.68 -11.44 -6.83
C ARG A 182 68.44 -11.24 -8.30
N PHE A 183 67.41 -10.48 -8.62
CA PHE A 183 67.40 -9.71 -9.86
C PHE A 183 68.49 -8.65 -9.72
N SER A 184 69.66 -8.87 -10.29
CA SER A 184 70.55 -7.75 -10.64
C SER A 184 70.08 -7.22 -11.98
N LEU A 185 69.51 -6.01 -11.96
CA LEU A 185 69.16 -5.25 -13.15
C LEU A 185 70.44 -4.92 -13.93
N SER A 186 70.44 -5.21 -15.23
CA SER A 186 71.27 -4.52 -16.22
C SER A 186 70.37 -3.60 -17.01
#